data_AF-A0A447V0F3-F1
#
_entry.id   AF-A0A447V0F3-F1
#
_cell.length_a   1.000
_cell.length_b   1.000
_cell.length_c   1.000
_cell.angle_alpha   90.00
_cell.angle_beta   90.00
_cell.angle_gamma   90.00
#
_symmetry.space_group_name_H-M   'P 1'
#
loop_
_entity.id
_entity.type
_entity.pdbx_description
1 polymer ?
#
loop_
_entity_poly.entity_id
_entity_poly.type
_entity_poly.pdbx_seq_one_letter_code
_entity_poly.pdbx_strand_id
1 'polypeptide(L)'
;MADIELLVLREENFYKTAERVIFRDYKCNCTKGWKDVDRFIVYRADETGVTEIINDEVGDHNLDILIELAKSNLSKKIIISGGHTVVNLDDRFAVSNEVEKSARFCIDYIVKSKEKLNIQPDFLMEINDFYMEKSDGHEIDGANNYRKMATSPYIIPEKINAYIKENNKRYGIDIRSFYVSEKTMADRFKRHIKNSIDDNILFNRQGSNLLMTVDEQTFAIIDDNKPTCAAGNAATFRAIRYKVSSNKTFDNYTSHIGVFPLCSRTNVLNGYRAASAFYGNLSLPSLLVFFGRSCFE
;
A
#
# COMPACT_ATOMS: atom_id res chain seq x y z
N MET A 1 6.03 13.24 12.59
CA MET A 1 4.76 12.93 11.88
C MET A 1 4.44 11.47 12.10
N ALA A 2 3.15 11.12 12.15
CA ALA A 2 2.73 9.73 12.21
C ALA A 2 3.12 9.02 10.91
N ASP A 3 3.43 7.73 10.99
CA ASP A 3 3.86 6.96 9.81
C ASP A 3 2.67 6.67 8.90
N ILE A 4 1.52 6.42 9.52
CA ILE A 4 0.22 6.23 8.89
C ILE A 4 -0.67 7.37 9.38
N GLU A 5 -1.22 8.14 8.45
CA GLU A 5 -1.93 9.38 8.73
C GLU A 5 -3.44 9.20 8.52
N LEU A 6 -4.26 9.81 9.39
CA LEU A 6 -5.71 9.69 9.31
C LEU A 6 -6.24 10.46 8.10
N LEU A 7 -7.06 9.79 7.28
CA LEU A 7 -7.84 10.43 6.23
C LEU A 7 -9.17 10.91 6.77
N VAL A 8 -9.47 12.19 6.50
CA VAL A 8 -10.73 12.81 6.85
C VAL A 8 -11.66 12.75 5.64
N LEU A 9 -12.80 12.07 5.80
CA LEU A 9 -13.85 12.07 4.79
C LEU A 9 -14.33 13.51 4.52
N ARG A 10 -14.61 13.80 3.25
CA ARG A 10 -15.02 15.14 2.81
C ARG A 10 -16.50 15.16 2.43
N GLU A 11 -17.10 16.34 2.62
CA GLU A 11 -18.44 16.63 2.11
C GLU A 11 -18.42 16.85 0.60
N GLU A 12 -19.55 16.59 -0.08
CA GLU A 12 -19.65 16.73 -1.54
C GLU A 12 -19.27 18.14 -2.02
N ASN A 13 -19.61 19.18 -1.25
CA ASN A 13 -19.29 20.57 -1.61
C ASN A 13 -17.79 20.87 -1.61
N PHE A 14 -16.98 20.10 -0.86
CA PHE A 14 -15.53 20.24 -0.86
C PHE A 14 -14.97 19.99 -2.27
N TYR A 15 -15.39 18.92 -2.94
CA TYR A 15 -14.88 18.54 -4.28
C TYR A 15 -15.29 19.52 -5.38
N LYS A 16 -16.36 20.30 -5.16
CA LYS A 16 -16.83 21.34 -6.09
C LYS A 16 -16.03 22.64 -6.01
N THR A 17 -15.40 22.90 -4.86
CA THR A 17 -14.77 24.20 -4.55
C THR A 17 -13.26 24.12 -4.36
N ALA A 18 -12.75 22.97 -3.95
CA ALA A 18 -11.33 22.76 -3.76
C ALA A 18 -10.57 22.73 -5.10
N GLU A 19 -9.34 23.24 -5.08
CA GLU A 19 -8.43 23.18 -6.22
C GLU A 19 -8.26 21.72 -6.69
N ARG A 20 -8.53 21.45 -7.96
CA ARG A 20 -8.48 20.09 -8.54
C ARG A 20 -7.11 19.77 -9.13
N VAL A 21 -6.54 20.75 -9.82
CA VAL A 21 -5.33 20.60 -10.63
C VAL A 21 -4.15 21.19 -9.88
N ILE A 22 -3.11 20.39 -9.63
CA ILE A 22 -1.83 20.84 -9.06
C ILE A 22 -0.84 21.14 -10.19
N PHE A 23 -0.78 20.29 -11.21
CA PHE A 23 0.12 20.43 -12.35
C PHE A 23 -0.52 19.85 -13.62
N ARG A 24 -0.88 20.72 -14.57
CA ARG A 24 -1.65 20.36 -15.79
C ARG A 24 -0.92 19.42 -16.73
N ASP A 25 0.41 19.52 -16.84
CA ASP A 25 1.18 18.72 -17.79
C ASP A 25 1.62 17.36 -17.22
N TYR A 26 1.08 16.99 -16.05
CA TYR A 26 1.37 15.72 -15.40
C TYR A 26 0.92 14.55 -16.26
N LYS A 27 1.76 13.52 -16.33
CA LYS A 27 1.38 12.24 -16.91
C LYS A 27 0.85 11.33 -15.82
N CYS A 28 -0.47 11.12 -15.81
CA CYS A 28 -1.05 10.13 -14.92
C CYS A 28 -0.61 8.72 -15.31
N ASN A 29 0.32 8.17 -14.52
CA ASN A 29 0.88 6.84 -14.73
C ASN A 29 -0.03 5.69 -14.23
N CYS A 30 -1.21 6.02 -13.68
CA CYS A 30 -2.22 5.05 -13.23
C CYS A 30 -3.04 4.41 -14.37
N THR A 31 -2.78 4.72 -15.63
CA THR A 31 -3.65 4.32 -16.77
C THR A 31 -3.40 2.91 -17.31
N LYS A 32 -2.60 2.09 -16.62
CA LYS A 32 -2.45 0.67 -16.99
C LYS A 32 -3.77 -0.05 -16.72
N GLY A 33 -4.48 -0.40 -17.80
CA GLY A 33 -5.77 -1.08 -17.72
C GLY A 33 -5.67 -2.44 -17.04
N TRP A 34 -6.63 -2.75 -16.16
CA TRP A 34 -6.97 -4.14 -15.84
C TRP A 34 -7.43 -4.83 -17.12
N LYS A 35 -6.91 -6.03 -17.38
CA LYS A 35 -7.44 -6.88 -18.43
C LYS A 35 -8.40 -7.83 -17.73
N ASP A 36 -9.64 -7.94 -18.20
CA ASP A 36 -10.68 -8.78 -17.56
C ASP A 36 -10.29 -10.28 -17.42
N VAL A 37 -9.15 -10.70 -17.98
CA VAL A 37 -8.52 -12.00 -17.76
C VAL A 37 -7.30 -11.81 -16.83
N ASP A 38 -7.59 -11.78 -15.53
CA ASP A 38 -6.65 -11.46 -14.46
C ASP A 38 -6.72 -12.57 -13.39
N ARG A 39 -5.62 -12.82 -12.66
CA ARG A 39 -5.53 -13.90 -11.66
C ARG A 39 -5.69 -13.35 -10.25
N PHE A 40 -6.51 -14.01 -9.44
CA PHE A 40 -6.60 -13.79 -8.01
C PHE A 40 -5.58 -14.68 -7.29
N ILE A 41 -4.43 -14.10 -6.92
CA ILE A 41 -3.38 -14.83 -6.19
C ILE A 41 -3.28 -14.32 -4.77
N VAL A 42 -3.32 -15.23 -3.80
CA VAL A 42 -3.18 -14.90 -2.37
C VAL A 42 -1.94 -15.58 -1.82
N TYR A 43 -1.06 -14.79 -1.21
CA TYR A 43 0.06 -15.27 -0.42
C TYR A 43 -0.23 -15.08 1.07
N ARG A 44 0.07 -16.11 1.87
CA ARG A 44 0.28 -15.95 3.31
C ARG A 44 1.69 -15.43 3.53
N ALA A 45 1.85 -14.43 4.39
CA ALA A 45 3.14 -14.01 4.88
C ALA A 45 3.09 -13.93 6.40
N ASP A 46 3.91 -14.71 7.08
CA ASP A 46 4.02 -14.73 8.54
C ASP A 46 5.49 -15.04 8.96
N GLU A 47 5.71 -15.31 10.24
CA GLU A 47 7.04 -15.64 10.78
C GLU A 47 7.65 -16.90 10.16
N THR A 48 6.84 -17.78 9.55
CA THR A 48 7.30 -18.99 8.83
C THR A 48 7.71 -18.71 7.39
N GLY A 49 7.52 -17.48 6.91
CA GLY A 49 7.89 -17.03 5.57
C GLY A 49 6.67 -16.70 4.70
N VAL A 50 6.85 -16.81 3.39
CA VAL A 50 5.85 -16.43 2.38
C VAL A 50 5.43 -17.68 1.61
N THR A 51 4.13 -17.96 1.55
CA THR A 51 3.58 -19.14 0.86
C THR A 51 2.37 -18.77 0.00
N GLU A 52 2.35 -19.22 -1.25
CA GLU A 52 1.15 -19.10 -2.11
C GLU A 52 0.06 -20.03 -1.57
N ILE A 53 -1.13 -19.51 -1.32
CA ILE A 53 -2.28 -20.29 -0.81
C ILE A 53 -3.31 -20.51 -1.91
N ILE A 54 -3.56 -19.48 -2.72
CA ILE A 54 -4.59 -19.48 -3.76
C ILE A 54 -4.03 -18.87 -5.02
N ASN A 55 -4.44 -19.44 -6.15
CA ASN A 55 -4.09 -18.96 -7.46
C ASN A 55 -5.24 -19.26 -8.44
N ASP A 56 -6.23 -18.39 -8.43
CA ASP A 56 -7.52 -18.59 -9.10
C ASP A 56 -7.76 -17.49 -10.16
N GLU A 57 -8.86 -17.60 -10.90
CA GLU A 57 -9.39 -16.51 -11.71
C GLU A 57 -10.10 -15.47 -10.83
N VAL A 58 -10.08 -14.21 -11.28
CA VAL A 58 -10.84 -13.15 -10.60
C VAL A 58 -12.35 -13.38 -10.81
N GLY A 59 -13.12 -13.34 -9.72
CA GLY A 59 -14.57 -13.53 -9.74
C GLY A 59 -15.26 -13.10 -8.44
N ASP A 60 -16.59 -13.08 -8.45
CA ASP A 60 -17.43 -12.61 -7.32
C ASP A 60 -17.19 -13.39 -6.01
N HIS A 61 -16.75 -14.64 -6.12
CA HIS A 61 -16.45 -15.53 -4.99
C HIS A 61 -15.15 -15.17 -4.26
N ASN A 62 -14.25 -14.40 -4.87
CA ASN A 62 -12.94 -14.08 -4.28
C ASN A 62 -13.06 -13.38 -2.93
N LEU A 63 -14.08 -12.53 -2.75
CA LEU A 63 -14.31 -11.84 -1.48
C LEU A 63 -14.70 -12.83 -0.36
N ASP A 64 -15.55 -13.82 -0.65
CA ASP A 64 -15.90 -14.87 0.31
C ASP A 64 -14.69 -15.74 0.65
N ILE A 65 -13.89 -16.10 -0.36
CA ILE A 65 -12.63 -16.82 -0.16
C ILE A 65 -11.74 -16.08 0.84
N LEU A 66 -11.55 -14.77 0.65
CA LEU A 66 -10.68 -13.97 1.51
C LEU A 66 -11.21 -13.90 2.95
N ILE A 67 -12.53 -13.79 3.13
CA ILE A 67 -13.17 -13.83 4.45
C ILE A 67 -12.92 -15.17 5.15
N GLU A 68 -13.03 -16.29 4.43
CA GLU A 68 -12.77 -17.61 5.01
C GLU A 68 -11.29 -17.81 5.35
N LEU A 69 -10.37 -17.37 4.48
CA LEU A 69 -8.94 -17.38 4.78
C LEU A 69 -8.59 -16.54 6.00
N ALA A 70 -9.21 -15.38 6.17
CA ALA A 70 -8.92 -14.48 7.29
C ALA A 70 -9.22 -15.12 8.65
N LYS A 71 -10.23 -16.00 8.75
CA LYS A 71 -10.60 -16.67 10.02
C LYS A 71 -9.48 -17.50 10.63
N SER A 72 -8.66 -18.13 9.80
CA SER A 72 -7.58 -19.04 10.25
C SER A 72 -6.20 -18.38 10.26
N ASN A 73 -6.04 -17.24 9.59
CA ASN A 73 -4.74 -16.62 9.38
C ASN A 73 -4.56 -15.27 10.09
N LEU A 74 -5.64 -14.60 10.51
CA LEU A 74 -5.59 -13.23 11.01
C LEU A 74 -6.19 -13.09 12.42
N SER A 75 -5.73 -12.05 13.11
CA SER A 75 -6.09 -11.68 14.48
C SER A 75 -7.17 -10.59 14.52
N LYS A 76 -7.50 -10.09 15.71
CA LYS A 76 -8.63 -9.14 15.89
C LYS A 76 -8.37 -7.72 15.39
N LYS A 77 -7.12 -7.23 15.40
CA LYS A 77 -6.78 -5.85 15.02
C LYS A 77 -6.14 -5.83 13.63
N ILE A 78 -7.02 -5.77 12.62
CA ILE A 78 -6.68 -5.88 11.20
C ILE A 78 -6.66 -4.48 10.57
N ILE A 79 -5.67 -4.24 9.71
CA ILE A 79 -5.75 -3.18 8.70
C ILE A 79 -5.80 -3.83 7.32
N ILE A 80 -6.69 -3.36 6.45
CA ILE A 80 -6.74 -3.76 5.06
C ILE A 80 -6.25 -2.60 4.21
N SER A 81 -5.19 -2.83 3.43
CA SER A 81 -4.67 -1.87 2.48
C SER A 81 -5.10 -2.19 1.06
N GLY A 82 -5.42 -1.16 0.30
CA GLY A 82 -5.82 -1.27 -1.10
C GLY A 82 -6.11 0.12 -1.67
N GLY A 83 -6.57 0.16 -2.92
CA GLY A 83 -6.66 1.43 -3.64
C GLY A 83 -5.28 2.10 -3.80
N HIS A 84 -4.23 1.29 -3.92
CA HIS A 84 -2.89 1.80 -4.11
C HIS A 84 -2.85 2.63 -5.39
N THR A 85 -2.57 3.94 -5.27
CA THR A 85 -2.66 4.89 -6.37
C THR A 85 -1.37 5.69 -6.52
N VAL A 86 -1.05 6.11 -7.75
CA VAL A 86 -0.16 7.26 -7.95
C VAL A 86 -0.95 8.54 -7.68
N VAL A 87 -0.32 9.55 -7.08
CA VAL A 87 -0.90 10.87 -6.96
C VAL A 87 -1.16 11.44 -8.36
N ASN A 88 -2.42 11.74 -8.67
CA ASN A 88 -2.73 12.45 -9.89
C ASN A 88 -2.61 13.97 -9.69
N LEU A 89 -1.60 14.60 -10.30
CA LEU A 89 -1.42 16.05 -10.21
C LEU A 89 -2.28 16.82 -11.21
N ASP A 90 -2.76 16.18 -12.29
CA ASP A 90 -3.68 16.81 -13.25
C ASP A 90 -5.10 16.88 -12.69
N ASP A 91 -5.49 15.91 -11.86
CA ASP A 91 -6.78 15.84 -11.17
C ASP A 91 -6.62 15.00 -9.90
N ARG A 92 -6.38 15.67 -8.77
CA ARG A 92 -6.12 15.00 -7.48
C ARG A 92 -7.35 14.32 -6.87
N PHE A 93 -8.53 14.48 -7.48
CA PHE A 93 -9.76 13.81 -7.05
C PHE A 93 -10.10 12.59 -7.91
N ALA A 94 -9.38 12.40 -9.02
CA ALA A 94 -9.55 11.27 -9.91
C ALA A 94 -8.53 10.16 -9.64
N VAL A 95 -8.99 8.93 -9.80
CA VAL A 95 -8.18 7.71 -9.79
C VAL A 95 -8.62 6.82 -10.95
N SER A 96 -7.77 5.87 -11.33
CA SER A 96 -8.12 4.90 -12.35
C SER A 96 -9.19 3.92 -11.84
N ASN A 97 -9.84 3.20 -12.76
CA ASN A 97 -10.87 2.23 -12.41
C ASN A 97 -10.31 1.07 -11.59
N GLU A 98 -9.04 0.71 -11.78
CA GLU A 98 -8.33 -0.36 -11.09
C GLU A 98 -8.12 -0.03 -9.61
N VAL A 99 -7.68 1.21 -9.36
CA VAL A 99 -7.56 1.76 -8.01
C VAL A 99 -8.93 1.78 -7.33
N GLU A 100 -9.96 2.27 -8.03
CA GLU A 100 -11.33 2.31 -7.52
C GLU A 100 -11.84 0.90 -7.18
N LYS A 101 -11.68 -0.09 -8.07
CA LYS A 101 -12.07 -1.49 -7.86
C LYS A 101 -11.37 -2.11 -6.65
N SER A 102 -10.06 -1.90 -6.52
CA SER A 102 -9.29 -2.40 -5.36
C SER A 102 -9.76 -1.76 -4.04
N ALA A 103 -10.00 -0.45 -4.03
CA ALA A 103 -10.53 0.23 -2.85
C ALA A 103 -11.93 -0.28 -2.48
N ARG A 104 -12.83 -0.43 -3.47
CA ARG A 104 -14.17 -1.00 -3.27
C ARG A 104 -14.11 -2.41 -2.70
N PHE A 105 -13.26 -3.29 -3.26
CA PHE A 105 -13.06 -4.64 -2.73
C PHE A 105 -12.64 -4.64 -1.26
N CYS A 106 -11.77 -3.71 -0.85
CA CYS A 106 -11.37 -3.57 0.55
C CYS A 106 -12.51 -3.09 1.45
N ILE A 107 -13.30 -2.12 0.97
CA ILE A 107 -14.46 -1.58 1.71
C ILE A 107 -15.54 -2.65 1.87
N ASP A 108 -15.81 -3.42 0.82
CA ASP A 108 -16.73 -4.56 0.86
C ASP A 108 -16.25 -5.65 1.82
N TYR A 109 -14.94 -5.90 1.87
CA TYR A 109 -14.35 -6.80 2.87
C TYR A 109 -14.59 -6.29 4.30
N ILE A 110 -14.44 -4.99 4.57
CA ILE A 110 -14.69 -4.42 5.90
C ILE A 110 -16.15 -4.61 6.31
N VAL A 111 -17.09 -4.27 5.43
CA VAL A 111 -18.54 -4.46 5.64
C VAL A 111 -18.83 -5.93 5.95
N LYS A 112 -18.37 -6.83 5.07
CA LYS A 112 -18.65 -8.27 5.19
C LYS A 112 -17.97 -8.90 6.41
N SER A 113 -16.79 -8.42 6.79
CA SER A 113 -16.11 -8.81 8.03
C SER A 113 -16.90 -8.37 9.26
N LYS A 114 -17.50 -7.18 9.23
CA LYS A 114 -18.34 -6.71 10.34
C LYS A 114 -19.59 -7.57 10.49
N GLU A 115 -20.24 -7.92 9.39
CA GLU A 115 -21.44 -8.75 9.40
C GLU A 115 -21.15 -10.21 9.77
N LYS A 116 -20.13 -10.84 9.16
CA LYS A 116 -19.87 -12.27 9.31
C LYS A 116 -18.94 -12.64 10.46
N LEU A 117 -17.99 -11.76 10.81
CA LEU A 117 -16.94 -12.04 11.81
C LEU A 117 -17.05 -11.15 13.06
N ASN A 118 -17.91 -10.14 13.04
CA ASN A 118 -17.98 -9.08 14.05
C ASN A 118 -16.63 -8.39 14.31
N ILE A 119 -15.83 -8.23 13.25
CA ILE A 119 -14.56 -7.49 13.25
C ILE A 119 -14.67 -6.36 12.23
N GLN A 120 -14.15 -5.18 12.56
CA GLN A 120 -14.12 -4.04 11.64
C GLN A 120 -12.66 -3.64 11.38
N PRO A 121 -12.05 -4.11 10.28
CA PRO A 121 -10.72 -3.67 9.89
C PRO A 121 -10.69 -2.16 9.60
N ASP A 122 -9.56 -1.53 9.87
CA ASP A 122 -9.29 -0.16 9.42
C ASP A 122 -8.83 -0.18 7.96
N PHE A 123 -9.13 0.88 7.19
CA PHE A 123 -8.76 1.00 5.78
C PHE A 123 -7.47 1.82 5.60
N LEU A 124 -6.51 1.31 4.83
CA LEU A 124 -5.26 2.01 4.48
C LEU A 124 -5.14 2.20 2.97
N MET A 125 -4.94 3.43 2.54
CA MET A 125 -4.63 3.73 1.15
C MET A 125 -3.15 4.07 1.01
N GLU A 126 -2.42 3.22 0.29
CA GLU A 126 -1.00 3.42 0.00
C GLU A 126 -0.86 4.35 -1.22
N ILE A 127 -0.09 5.41 -1.08
CA ILE A 127 0.05 6.45 -2.10
C ILE A 127 1.46 6.41 -2.67
N ASN A 128 1.58 5.99 -3.92
CA ASN A 128 2.82 6.09 -4.67
C ASN A 128 3.06 7.54 -5.10
N ASP A 129 4.05 8.15 -4.47
CA ASP A 129 4.47 9.52 -4.75
C ASP A 129 5.94 9.59 -5.24
N PHE A 130 6.43 8.50 -5.84
CA PHE A 130 7.79 8.43 -6.40
C PHE A 130 7.91 9.03 -7.79
N TYR A 131 6.93 8.75 -8.67
CA TYR A 131 7.07 9.00 -10.10
C TYR A 131 6.22 10.20 -10.52
N MET A 132 6.91 11.31 -10.76
CA MET A 132 6.34 12.55 -11.26
C MET A 132 6.92 12.89 -12.62
N GLU A 133 6.36 12.29 -13.67
CA GLU A 133 6.72 12.54 -15.06
C GLU A 133 5.75 13.53 -15.71
N LYS A 134 6.27 14.36 -16.61
CA LYS A 134 5.46 15.14 -17.55
C LYS A 134 4.94 14.24 -18.67
N SER A 135 3.89 14.69 -19.33
CA SER A 135 3.30 14.01 -20.51
C SER A 135 4.28 13.85 -21.68
N ASP A 136 5.29 14.72 -21.77
CA ASP A 136 6.36 14.68 -22.77
C ASP A 136 7.53 13.74 -22.41
N GLY A 137 7.47 13.07 -21.25
CA GLY A 137 8.51 12.15 -20.78
C GLY A 137 9.67 12.80 -20.02
N HIS A 138 9.65 14.12 -19.82
CA HIS A 138 10.66 14.80 -19.00
C HIS A 138 10.28 14.80 -17.50
N GLU A 139 11.28 14.91 -16.63
CA GLU A 139 11.05 15.10 -15.19
C GLU A 139 10.36 16.46 -14.94
N ILE A 140 9.49 16.49 -13.92
CA ILE A 140 8.85 17.73 -13.48
C ILE A 140 9.84 18.52 -12.61
N ASP A 141 10.25 19.70 -13.07
CA ASP A 141 11.00 20.64 -12.23
C ASP A 141 10.17 21.01 -10.99
N GLY A 142 10.79 20.99 -9.81
CA GLY A 142 10.08 21.22 -8.54
C GLY A 142 9.14 20.10 -8.09
N ALA A 143 9.25 18.86 -8.60
CA ALA A 143 8.41 17.70 -8.23
C ALA A 143 8.15 17.54 -6.71
N ASN A 144 9.15 17.83 -5.87
CA ASN A 144 9.00 17.77 -4.40
C ASN A 144 7.95 18.73 -3.83
N ASN A 145 7.74 19.90 -4.45
CA ASN A 145 6.74 20.87 -3.99
C ASN A 145 5.34 20.40 -4.36
N TYR A 146 5.13 19.97 -5.60
CA TYR A 146 3.84 19.42 -6.05
C TYR A 146 3.44 18.18 -5.25
N ARG A 147 4.41 17.32 -4.93
CA ARG A 147 4.22 16.19 -4.03
C ARG A 147 3.70 16.60 -2.66
N LYS A 148 4.33 17.58 -2.01
CA LYS A 148 3.88 18.09 -0.71
C LYS A 148 2.46 18.67 -0.79
N MET A 149 2.14 19.41 -1.85
CA MET A 149 0.80 19.96 -2.06
C MET A 149 -0.27 18.86 -2.21
N ALA A 150 0.10 17.72 -2.79
CA ALA A 150 -0.81 16.62 -3.00
C ALA A 150 -0.97 15.70 -1.78
N THR A 151 0.06 15.57 -0.94
CA THR A 151 0.10 14.61 0.17
C THR A 151 0.00 15.23 1.56
N SER A 152 -0.14 16.55 1.71
CA SER A 152 -0.17 17.20 3.03
C SER A 152 -1.21 18.34 3.14
N PRO A 153 -2.44 18.06 3.63
CA PRO A 153 -2.98 16.73 3.89
C PRO A 153 -3.39 16.04 2.58
N TYR A 154 -3.24 14.71 2.54
CA TYR A 154 -3.78 13.94 1.43
C TYR A 154 -5.32 13.97 1.45
N ILE A 155 -5.93 14.02 0.26
CA ILE A 155 -7.38 14.05 0.07
C ILE A 155 -7.80 12.73 -0.56
N ILE A 156 -8.75 12.05 0.09
CA ILE A 156 -9.33 10.84 -0.47
C ILE A 156 -10.06 11.16 -1.80
N PRO A 157 -9.83 10.38 -2.87
CA PRO A 157 -10.51 10.58 -4.15
C PRO A 157 -12.03 10.55 -4.02
N GLU A 158 -12.71 11.37 -4.82
CA GLU A 158 -14.14 11.68 -4.66
C GLU A 158 -15.02 10.41 -4.68
N LYS A 159 -14.77 9.52 -5.64
CA LYS A 159 -15.53 8.27 -5.78
C LYS A 159 -15.33 7.32 -4.61
N ILE A 160 -14.10 7.19 -4.10
CA ILE A 160 -13.80 6.32 -2.94
C ILE A 160 -14.44 6.92 -1.69
N ASN A 161 -14.34 8.23 -1.49
CA ASN A 161 -14.97 8.94 -0.39
C ASN A 161 -16.49 8.75 -0.36
N ALA A 162 -17.15 8.90 -1.51
CA ALA A 162 -18.59 8.67 -1.65
C ALA A 162 -18.95 7.23 -1.28
N TYR A 163 -18.17 6.25 -1.75
CA TYR A 163 -18.43 4.84 -1.47
C TYR A 163 -18.26 4.48 0.01
N ILE A 164 -17.27 5.06 0.70
CA ILE A 164 -17.12 4.90 2.15
C ILE A 164 -18.32 5.50 2.89
N LYS A 165 -18.73 6.72 2.56
CA LYS A 165 -19.89 7.39 3.20
C LYS A 165 -21.18 6.61 3.00
N GLU A 166 -21.40 6.07 1.79
CA GLU A 166 -22.57 5.24 1.49
C GLU A 166 -22.60 3.98 2.35
N ASN A 167 -21.47 3.25 2.44
CA ASN A 167 -21.37 2.03 3.23
C ASN A 167 -21.48 2.30 4.74
N ASN A 168 -20.83 3.36 5.25
CA ASN A 168 -20.99 3.79 6.65
C ASN A 168 -22.47 4.01 7.00
N LYS A 169 -23.21 4.72 6.14
CA LYS A 169 -24.64 4.99 6.33
C LYS A 169 -25.49 3.71 6.21
N ARG A 170 -25.24 2.89 5.19
CA ARG A 170 -26.05 1.71 4.87
C ARG A 170 -25.92 0.63 5.94
N TYR A 171 -24.71 0.40 6.44
CA TYR A 171 -24.42 -0.69 7.38
C TYR A 171 -24.25 -0.22 8.83
N GLY A 172 -24.35 1.09 9.10
CA GLY A 172 -24.18 1.63 10.45
C GLY A 172 -22.77 1.41 11.01
N ILE A 173 -21.75 1.50 10.15
CA ILE A 173 -20.34 1.33 10.49
C ILE A 173 -19.58 2.65 10.38
N ASP A 174 -18.39 2.70 10.99
CA ASP A 174 -17.49 3.86 10.89
C ASP A 174 -16.13 3.41 10.37
N ILE A 175 -16.00 3.33 9.03
CA ILE A 175 -14.74 2.96 8.38
C ILE A 175 -13.70 4.06 8.62
N ARG A 176 -12.76 3.79 9.54
CA ARG A 176 -11.60 4.65 9.74
C ARG A 176 -10.63 4.43 8.60
N SER A 177 -10.28 5.53 7.93
CA SER A 177 -9.44 5.52 6.75
C SER A 177 -8.11 6.18 7.04
N PHE A 178 -7.03 5.65 6.50
CA PHE A 178 -5.68 6.14 6.67
C PHE A 178 -4.95 6.20 5.32
N TYR A 179 -3.85 6.96 5.26
CA TYR A 179 -2.93 6.89 4.13
C TYR A 179 -1.47 6.81 4.57
N VAL A 180 -0.64 6.39 3.63
CA VAL A 180 0.82 6.41 3.76
C VAL A 180 1.46 6.79 2.43
N SER A 181 2.48 7.64 2.48
CA SER A 181 3.32 7.97 1.31
C SER A 181 4.41 6.92 1.15
N GLU A 182 4.42 6.22 0.02
CA GLU A 182 5.41 5.19 -0.26
C GLU A 182 6.82 5.77 -0.34
N LYS A 183 7.00 6.96 -0.94
CA LYS A 183 8.30 7.62 -1.01
C LYS A 183 8.82 7.93 0.39
N THR A 184 7.96 8.42 1.27
CA THR A 184 8.33 8.69 2.66
C THR A 184 8.75 7.42 3.39
N MET A 185 8.07 6.30 3.10
CA MET A 185 8.43 4.98 3.65
C MET A 185 9.74 4.45 3.09
N ALA A 186 10.00 4.58 1.80
CA ALA A 186 11.24 4.13 1.20
C ALA A 186 12.45 4.97 1.63
N ASP A 187 12.30 6.30 1.67
CA ASP A 187 13.33 7.18 2.23
C ASP A 187 13.59 6.85 3.71
N ARG A 188 12.56 6.41 4.44
CA ARG A 188 12.68 5.96 5.83
C ARG A 188 13.44 4.64 5.94
N PHE A 189 13.13 3.64 5.13
CA PHE A 189 13.89 2.39 5.11
C PHE A 189 15.37 2.67 4.82
N LYS A 190 15.65 3.49 3.80
CA LYS A 190 17.02 3.95 3.46
C LYS A 190 17.74 4.59 4.66
N ARG A 191 17.04 5.39 5.48
CA ARG A 191 17.61 5.96 6.71
C ARG A 191 17.87 4.90 7.79
N HIS A 192 16.96 3.95 7.98
CA HIS A 192 17.10 2.92 9.00
C HIS A 192 18.31 2.01 8.74
N ILE A 193 18.52 1.61 7.49
CA ILE A 193 19.64 0.74 7.14
C ILE A 193 21.00 1.47 7.14
N LYS A 194 21.02 2.81 7.01
CA LYS A 194 22.25 3.60 6.74
C LYS A 194 23.43 3.24 7.65
N ASN A 195 23.17 2.99 8.93
CA ASN A 195 24.20 2.76 9.93
C ASN A 195 24.46 1.27 10.21
N SER A 196 23.77 0.36 9.52
CA SER A 196 23.90 -1.09 9.70
C SER A 196 24.34 -1.80 8.42
N ILE A 197 24.51 -1.08 7.30
CA ILE A 197 24.81 -1.72 6.01
C ILE A 197 26.12 -2.51 6.06
N ASP A 198 27.19 -1.91 6.59
CA ASP A 198 28.53 -2.47 6.45
C ASP A 198 28.78 -3.64 7.44
N ASP A 199 27.99 -3.73 8.51
CA ASP A 199 28.09 -4.76 9.56
C ASP A 199 27.02 -5.86 9.45
N ASN A 200 26.04 -5.72 8.56
CA ASN A 200 24.93 -6.66 8.43
C ASN A 200 25.09 -7.53 7.18
N ILE A 201 25.26 -8.84 7.42
CA ILE A 201 25.48 -9.86 6.40
C ILE A 201 24.37 -9.96 5.33
N LEU A 202 23.17 -9.43 5.62
CA LEU A 202 22.07 -9.44 4.68
C LEU A 202 22.30 -8.49 3.50
N PHE A 203 23.19 -7.49 3.64
CA PHE A 203 23.41 -6.48 2.61
C PHE A 203 24.67 -6.71 1.79
N ASN A 204 24.58 -6.43 0.49
CA ASN A 204 25.70 -6.50 -0.43
C ASN A 204 25.72 -5.25 -1.33
N ARG A 205 26.85 -4.53 -1.34
CA ARG A 205 27.05 -3.35 -2.20
C ARG A 205 27.58 -3.74 -3.56
N GLN A 206 26.91 -3.28 -4.61
CA GLN A 206 27.35 -3.45 -6.01
C GLN A 206 27.29 -2.10 -6.73
N GLY A 207 28.42 -1.38 -6.76
CA GLY A 207 28.47 -0.03 -7.34
C GLY A 207 27.54 0.95 -6.61
N SER A 208 26.61 1.58 -7.34
CA SER A 208 25.58 2.47 -6.79
C SER A 208 24.37 1.72 -6.19
N ASN A 209 24.37 0.39 -6.25
CA ASN A 209 23.26 -0.44 -5.80
C ASN A 209 23.55 -1.09 -4.45
N LEU A 210 22.48 -1.25 -3.67
CA LEU A 210 22.48 -2.02 -2.43
C LEU A 210 21.48 -3.15 -2.57
N LEU A 211 21.99 -4.37 -2.56
CA LEU A 211 21.21 -5.59 -2.60
C LEU A 211 21.01 -6.13 -1.19
N MET A 212 19.91 -6.84 -1.00
CA MET A 212 19.60 -7.61 0.20
C MET A 212 19.37 -9.07 -0.18
N THR A 213 19.94 -9.99 0.57
CA THR A 213 19.73 -11.44 0.41
C THR A 213 18.97 -11.99 1.60
N VAL A 214 17.79 -12.56 1.37
CA VAL A 214 16.91 -13.18 2.38
C VAL A 214 16.29 -14.43 1.78
N ASP A 215 16.35 -15.57 2.48
CA ASP A 215 15.76 -16.86 2.06
C ASP A 215 16.15 -17.24 0.61
N GLU A 216 17.45 -17.18 0.30
CA GLU A 216 18.02 -17.44 -1.04
C GLU A 216 17.57 -16.46 -2.14
N GLN A 217 16.71 -15.49 -1.83
CA GLN A 217 16.31 -14.43 -2.74
C GLN A 217 17.24 -13.23 -2.59
N THR A 218 17.81 -12.76 -3.71
CA THR A 218 18.60 -11.53 -3.75
C THR A 218 17.86 -10.48 -4.54
N PHE A 219 17.66 -9.29 -3.95
CA PHE A 219 16.92 -8.20 -4.58
C PHE A 219 17.46 -6.84 -4.17
N ALA A 220 17.24 -5.82 -5.02
CA ALA A 220 17.68 -4.46 -4.75
C ALA A 220 16.75 -3.74 -3.76
N ILE A 221 17.33 -3.12 -2.74
CA ILE A 221 16.66 -2.17 -1.83
C ILE A 221 17.04 -0.72 -2.12
N ILE A 222 18.21 -0.51 -2.74
CA ILE A 222 18.62 0.74 -3.36
C ILE A 222 19.11 0.40 -4.77
N ASP A 223 18.58 1.09 -5.77
CA ASP A 223 18.98 1.00 -7.17
C ASP A 223 19.29 2.41 -7.70
N ASP A 224 20.47 2.60 -8.27
CA ASP A 224 21.02 3.89 -8.67
C ASP A 224 20.86 5.00 -7.60
N ASN A 225 21.30 4.70 -6.38
CA ASN A 225 21.15 5.57 -5.20
C ASN A 225 19.70 5.94 -4.80
N LYS A 226 18.67 5.42 -5.46
CA LYS A 226 17.25 5.64 -5.16
C LYS A 226 16.68 4.40 -4.44
N PRO A 227 15.86 4.56 -3.39
CA PRO A 227 15.28 3.41 -2.73
C PRO A 227 14.22 2.75 -3.64
N THR A 228 14.13 1.43 -3.60
CA THR A 228 13.19 0.66 -4.46
C THR A 228 11.80 0.51 -3.82
N CYS A 229 10.83 0.01 -4.59
CA CYS A 229 9.49 -0.32 -4.05
C CYS A 229 9.56 -1.40 -2.96
N ALA A 230 10.54 -2.31 -2.99
CA ALA A 230 10.74 -3.28 -1.91
C ALA A 230 11.10 -2.58 -0.60
N ALA A 231 11.97 -1.55 -0.64
CA ALA A 231 12.30 -0.74 0.52
C ALA A 231 11.07 0.03 1.06
N GLY A 232 10.23 0.56 0.16
CA GLY A 232 8.96 1.20 0.52
C GLY A 232 8.03 0.25 1.27
N ASN A 233 7.70 -0.88 0.66
CA ASN A 233 6.87 -1.93 1.26
C ASN A 233 7.42 -2.38 2.61
N ALA A 234 8.74 -2.55 2.74
CA ALA A 234 9.35 -2.98 3.99
C ALA A 234 9.10 -2.01 5.15
N ALA A 235 9.25 -0.70 4.90
CA ALA A 235 8.92 0.31 5.89
C ALA A 235 7.40 0.44 6.14
N THR A 236 6.55 0.22 5.14
CA THR A 236 5.09 0.18 5.29
C THR A 236 4.66 -0.95 6.22
N PHE A 237 5.13 -2.19 6.01
CA PHE A 237 4.83 -3.33 6.90
C PHE A 237 5.24 -3.03 8.35
N ARG A 238 6.42 -2.42 8.54
CA ARG A 238 6.88 -1.98 9.86
C ARG A 238 5.97 -0.92 10.47
N ALA A 239 5.51 0.06 9.70
CA ALA A 239 4.60 1.12 10.17
C ALA A 239 3.20 0.59 10.52
N ILE A 240 2.74 -0.42 9.79
CA ILE A 240 1.51 -1.16 10.11
C ILE A 240 1.68 -1.87 11.45
N ARG A 241 2.77 -2.64 11.61
CA ARG A 241 2.97 -3.43 12.83
C ARG A 241 3.28 -2.58 14.06
N TYR A 242 4.04 -1.51 13.88
CA TYR A 242 4.62 -0.76 14.98
C TYR A 242 4.37 0.75 14.91
N LYS A 243 3.91 1.32 16.03
CA LYS A 243 3.82 2.76 16.25
C LYS A 243 5.03 3.23 17.06
N VAL A 244 5.78 4.19 16.53
CA VAL A 244 6.97 4.75 17.19
C VAL A 244 6.63 6.10 17.81
N SER A 245 6.98 6.29 19.09
CA SER A 245 6.85 7.58 19.78
C SER A 245 8.08 7.84 20.64
N SER A 246 8.72 8.98 20.41
CA SER A 246 9.87 9.59 21.12
C SER A 246 11.08 8.69 21.37
N ASN A 247 10.94 7.54 22.04
CA ASN A 247 11.96 6.51 22.26
C ASN A 247 11.37 5.09 22.48
N LYS A 248 10.08 4.87 22.19
CA LYS A 248 9.38 3.60 22.40
C LYS A 248 8.71 3.13 21.11
N THR A 249 8.75 1.82 20.91
CA THR A 249 8.02 1.12 19.86
C THR A 249 6.86 0.40 20.52
N PHE A 250 5.65 0.61 20.01
CA PHE A 250 4.43 -0.03 20.47
C PHE A 250 3.81 -0.84 19.36
N ASP A 251 3.15 -1.93 19.72
CA ASP A 251 2.30 -2.67 18.81
C ASP A 251 1.18 -1.77 18.27
N ASN A 252 1.00 -1.79 16.96
CA ASN A 252 -0.06 -1.09 16.27
C ASN A 252 -1.10 -2.09 15.77
N TYR A 253 -1.06 -2.52 14.52
CA TYR A 253 -1.91 -3.62 14.03
C TYR A 253 -1.23 -4.96 14.28
N THR A 254 -2.05 -6.01 14.40
CA THR A 254 -1.58 -7.37 14.65
C THR A 254 -1.82 -8.28 13.45
N SER A 255 -2.53 -7.81 12.42
CA SER A 255 -2.72 -8.49 11.15
C SER A 255 -2.94 -7.50 10.00
N HIS A 256 -2.64 -7.94 8.79
CA HIS A 256 -2.76 -7.13 7.59
C HIS A 256 -3.39 -7.91 6.44
N ILE A 257 -4.14 -7.21 5.61
CA ILE A 257 -4.55 -7.69 4.30
C ILE A 257 -4.09 -6.65 3.29
N GLY A 258 -3.20 -7.00 2.38
CA GLY A 258 -2.74 -6.09 1.32
C GLY A 258 -3.36 -6.47 -0.01
N VAL A 259 -4.13 -5.58 -0.62
CA VAL A 259 -4.83 -5.77 -1.90
C VAL A 259 -4.14 -4.91 -2.96
N PHE A 260 -3.36 -5.56 -3.82
CA PHE A 260 -2.48 -4.89 -4.78
C PHE A 260 -2.99 -5.05 -6.22
N PRO A 261 -3.55 -3.99 -6.84
CA PRO A 261 -4.04 -4.06 -8.21
C PRO A 261 -2.96 -3.81 -9.27
N LEU A 262 -1.88 -3.10 -8.89
CA LEU A 262 -0.88 -2.56 -9.83
C LEU A 262 0.57 -2.76 -9.37
N CYS A 263 0.79 -3.28 -8.17
CA CYS A 263 2.13 -3.44 -7.62
C CYS A 263 2.75 -4.75 -8.10
N SER A 264 4.01 -4.70 -8.50
CA SER A 264 4.78 -5.92 -8.77
C SER A 264 4.73 -6.85 -7.55
N ARG A 265 4.24 -8.07 -7.78
CA ARG A 265 4.20 -9.15 -6.78
C ARG A 265 5.58 -9.33 -6.15
N THR A 266 6.62 -9.40 -6.98
CA THR A 266 8.00 -9.58 -6.52
C THR A 266 8.42 -8.48 -5.54
N ASN A 267 8.10 -7.21 -5.84
CA ASN A 267 8.46 -6.09 -4.95
C ASN A 267 7.74 -6.15 -3.61
N VAL A 268 6.45 -6.49 -3.59
CA VAL A 268 5.67 -6.60 -2.34
C VAL A 268 6.19 -7.75 -1.48
N LEU A 269 6.38 -8.94 -2.07
CA LEU A 269 6.88 -10.12 -1.34
C LEU A 269 8.31 -9.88 -0.82
N ASN A 270 9.18 -9.26 -1.62
CA ASN A 270 10.54 -8.90 -1.19
C ASN A 270 10.53 -7.79 -0.12
N GLY A 271 9.58 -6.87 -0.17
CA GLY A 271 9.37 -5.89 0.90
C GLY A 271 9.00 -6.55 2.23
N TYR A 272 8.14 -7.58 2.21
CA TYR A 272 7.85 -8.36 3.40
C TYR A 272 9.10 -9.07 3.94
N ARG A 273 9.85 -9.77 3.06
CA ARG A 273 11.11 -10.45 3.43
C ARG A 273 12.12 -9.49 4.04
N ALA A 274 12.31 -8.34 3.42
CA ALA A 274 13.19 -7.29 3.91
C ALA A 274 12.73 -6.78 5.28
N ALA A 275 11.44 -6.54 5.48
CA ALA A 275 10.92 -6.09 6.78
C ALA A 275 11.12 -7.16 7.87
N SER A 276 10.79 -8.42 7.57
CA SER A 276 10.90 -9.53 8.52
C SER A 276 12.34 -9.75 8.96
N ALA A 277 13.28 -9.78 8.01
CA ALA A 277 14.69 -9.99 8.30
C ALA A 277 15.37 -8.77 8.95
N PHE A 278 15.11 -7.56 8.44
CA PHE A 278 15.80 -6.36 8.92
C PHE A 278 15.27 -5.83 10.26
N TYR A 279 13.95 -5.85 10.47
CA TYR A 279 13.36 -5.32 11.71
C TYR A 279 13.28 -6.36 12.84
N GLY A 280 13.76 -7.59 12.62
CA GLY A 280 13.91 -8.63 13.64
C GLY A 280 12.58 -9.17 14.15
N ASN A 281 12.03 -10.16 13.45
CA ASN A 281 10.75 -10.82 13.76
C ASN A 281 9.55 -9.87 13.63
N LEU A 282 9.31 -9.40 12.41
CA LEU A 282 8.04 -8.74 12.07
C LEU A 282 6.89 -9.73 12.27
N SER A 283 6.30 -9.76 13.46
CA SER A 283 5.12 -10.57 13.77
C SER A 283 3.87 -9.88 13.23
N LEU A 284 3.74 -9.84 11.91
CA LEU A 284 2.57 -9.32 11.20
C LEU A 284 2.09 -10.38 10.20
N PRO A 285 1.19 -11.28 10.63
CA PRO A 285 0.48 -12.17 9.73
C PRO A 285 -0.30 -11.35 8.69
N SER A 286 0.00 -11.63 7.42
CA SER A 286 -0.52 -10.89 6.28
C SER A 286 -1.11 -11.83 5.22
N LEU A 287 -2.26 -11.45 4.67
CA LEU A 287 -2.76 -11.99 3.40
C LEU A 287 -2.48 -10.96 2.29
N LEU A 288 -1.61 -11.32 1.34
CA LEU A 288 -1.20 -10.45 0.24
C LEU A 288 -1.90 -10.91 -1.04
N VAL A 289 -2.83 -10.10 -1.51
CA VAL A 289 -3.76 -10.38 -2.60
C VAL A 289 -3.35 -9.60 -3.84
N PHE A 290 -3.20 -10.29 -4.96
CA PHE A 290 -2.85 -9.72 -6.26
C PHE A 290 -3.92 -10.06 -7.29
N PHE A 291 -4.32 -9.08 -8.10
CA PHE A 291 -5.37 -9.24 -9.11
C PHE A 291 -4.86 -9.07 -10.54
N GLY A 292 -3.97 -8.10 -10.80
CA GLY A 292 -3.67 -7.68 -12.18
C GLY A 292 -2.50 -8.40 -12.84
N ARG A 293 -2.56 -8.57 -14.17
CA ARG A 293 -1.41 -8.97 -15.03
C ARG A 293 -0.17 -8.11 -14.79
N SER A 294 -0.38 -6.81 -14.53
CA SER A 294 0.68 -5.85 -14.17
C SER A 294 1.42 -6.20 -12.87
N CYS A 295 0.84 -7.03 -12.01
CA CYS A 295 1.49 -7.54 -10.81
C CYS A 295 2.45 -8.69 -11.14
N PHE A 296 2.25 -9.38 -12.28
CA PHE A 296 2.95 -10.62 -12.65
C PHE A 296 3.98 -10.44 -13.77
N GLU A 297 3.85 -9.41 -14.59
CA GLU A 297 4.81 -9.01 -15.64
C GLU A 297 5.85 -8.00 -15.13
#